data_AF-A0A4Y2DZD5-F1
#
_entry.id   AF-A0A4Y2DZD5-F1
#
_cell.length_a   1.000
_cell.length_b   1.000
_cell.length_c   1.000
_cell.angle_alpha   90.00
_cell.angle_beta   90.00
_cell.angle_gamma   90.00
#
_symmetry.space_group_name_H-M   'P 1'
#
loop_
_entity.id
_entity.type
_entity.pdbx_description
1 polymer ?
#
loop_
_entity_poly.entity_id
_entity_poly.type
_entity_poly.pdbx_seq_one_letter_code
_entity_poly.pdbx_strand_id
1 'polypeptide(L)'
;MAQRGKERRAEETEEQRNSRLAVMGQRSQQRRAEETEEQRNSRLAVMGQRSQQRRAEETEEQRNSRLAVMGQRSQQRRAEETEEQRNSRLAIQTFHAARTVLYPIVEEHNCGEMDNLCLKCGGLCFWDEKNTRGICTHCCHNGNIIEQASVYPVEMKGLMDGSDELSVHFKIT
;
A
#
# COMPACT_ATOMS: atom_id res chain seq x y z
N MET A 1 39.15 -30.62 7.86
CA MET A 1 38.88 -29.87 6.61
C MET A 1 38.62 -28.37 6.84
N ALA A 2 37.79 -27.99 7.83
CA ALA A 2 37.49 -26.58 8.11
C ALA A 2 38.73 -25.73 8.50
N GLN A 3 39.69 -26.32 9.24
CA GLN A 3 40.90 -25.62 9.70
C GLN A 3 41.89 -25.32 8.56
N ARG A 4 42.23 -26.33 7.73
CA ARG A 4 43.01 -26.14 6.49
C ARG A 4 42.43 -25.09 5.54
N GLY A 5 41.09 -25.00 5.47
CA GLY A 5 40.42 -24.00 4.65
C GLY A 5 40.52 -22.58 5.20
N LYS A 6 40.71 -22.40 6.51
CA LYS A 6 40.96 -21.09 7.14
C LYS A 6 42.42 -20.68 6.95
N GLU A 7 43.36 -21.60 7.18
CA GLU A 7 44.79 -21.38 7.00
C GLU A 7 45.11 -20.96 5.56
N ARG A 8 44.61 -21.70 4.55
CA ARG A 8 44.77 -21.32 3.14
C ARG A 8 44.20 -19.94 2.80
N ARG A 9 43.12 -19.50 3.46
CA ARG A 9 42.53 -18.17 3.25
C ARG A 9 43.30 -17.06 3.95
N ALA A 10 44.03 -17.37 5.03
CA ALA A 10 44.88 -16.41 5.73
C ALA A 10 46.16 -16.11 4.94
N GLU A 11 46.63 -17.09 4.18
CA GLU A 11 47.82 -17.00 3.31
C GLU A 11 47.50 -16.53 1.88
N GLU A 12 46.23 -16.31 1.54
CA GLU A 12 45.82 -15.82 0.22
C GLU A 12 46.42 -14.44 -0.06
N THR A 13 47.01 -14.28 -1.25
CA THR A 13 47.31 -12.95 -1.78
C THR A 13 46.03 -12.19 -2.10
N GLU A 14 46.10 -10.86 -2.17
CA GLU A 14 44.93 -10.03 -2.46
C GLU A 14 44.32 -10.37 -3.84
N GLU A 15 45.14 -10.71 -4.84
CA GLU A 15 44.67 -11.16 -6.16
C GLU A 15 43.91 -12.50 -6.08
N GLN A 16 44.46 -13.48 -5.36
CA GLN A 16 43.81 -14.78 -5.16
C GLN A 16 42.49 -14.64 -4.40
N ARG A 17 42.47 -13.77 -3.37
CA ARG A 17 41.28 -13.46 -2.60
C ARG A 17 40.22 -12.80 -3.47
N ASN A 18 40.59 -11.80 -4.28
CA ASN A 18 39.68 -11.10 -5.17
C ASN A 18 39.13 -12.01 -6.25
N SER A 19 39.96 -12.85 -6.86
CA SER A 19 39.53 -13.88 -7.82
C SER A 19 38.54 -14.86 -7.18
N ARG A 20 38.83 -15.36 -5.98
CA ARG A 20 37.91 -16.26 -5.25
C ARG A 20 36.58 -15.58 -4.92
N LEU A 21 36.60 -14.34 -4.44
CA LEU A 21 35.39 -13.57 -4.13
C LEU A 21 34.57 -13.30 -5.40
N ALA A 22 35.21 -12.97 -6.52
CA ALA A 22 34.56 -12.77 -7.81
C ALA A 22 33.81 -14.03 -8.27
N VAL A 23 34.48 -15.20 -8.23
CA VAL A 23 33.86 -16.48 -8.60
C VAL A 23 32.67 -16.82 -7.69
N MET A 24 32.79 -16.58 -6.37
CA MET A 24 31.66 -16.77 -5.44
C MET A 24 30.51 -15.80 -5.71
N GLY A 25 30.83 -14.56 -6.07
CA GLY A 25 29.88 -13.53 -6.48
C GLY A 25 29.10 -13.94 -7.72
N GLN A 26 29.79 -14.39 -8.76
CA GLN A 26 29.19 -14.89 -10.01
C GLN A 26 28.26 -16.08 -9.75
N ARG A 27 28.73 -17.10 -9.00
CA ARG A 27 27.88 -18.24 -8.64
C ARG A 27 26.63 -17.83 -7.85
N SER A 28 26.76 -16.83 -6.98
CA SER A 28 25.62 -16.29 -6.22
C SER A 28 24.62 -15.57 -7.13
N GLN A 29 25.11 -14.78 -8.09
CA GLN A 29 24.27 -14.12 -9.09
C GLN A 29 23.53 -15.14 -9.96
N GLN A 30 24.22 -16.18 -10.44
CA GLN A 30 23.61 -17.25 -11.22
C GLN A 30 22.48 -17.94 -10.44
N ARG A 31 22.73 -18.34 -9.18
CA ARG A 31 21.68 -18.92 -8.33
C ARG A 31 20.50 -17.99 -8.14
N ARG A 32 20.72 -16.67 -7.99
CA ARG A 32 19.63 -15.68 -7.87
C ARG A 32 18.84 -15.49 -9.17
N ALA A 33 19.48 -15.66 -10.32
CA ALA A 33 18.82 -15.58 -11.62
C ALA A 33 17.94 -16.81 -11.88
N GLU A 34 18.31 -17.96 -11.33
CA GLU A 34 17.58 -19.23 -11.42
C GLU A 34 16.53 -19.42 -10.29
N GLU A 35 16.41 -18.47 -9.35
CA GLU A 35 15.43 -18.53 -8.26
C GLU A 35 13.99 -18.45 -8.81
N THR A 36 13.13 -19.33 -8.31
CA THR A 36 11.67 -19.17 -8.47
C THR A 36 11.17 -17.99 -7.64
N GLU A 37 10.01 -17.44 -8.00
CA GLU A 37 9.41 -16.32 -7.27
C GLU A 37 9.11 -16.68 -5.79
N GLU A 38 8.72 -17.92 -5.51
CA GLU A 38 8.52 -18.41 -4.12
C GLU A 38 9.84 -18.43 -3.33
N GLN A 39 10.92 -18.96 -3.93
CA GLN A 39 12.23 -18.98 -3.29
C GLN A 39 12.77 -17.57 -3.06
N ARG A 40 12.57 -16.66 -4.02
CA ARG A 40 12.94 -15.26 -3.92
C ARG A 40 12.18 -14.58 -2.79
N ASN A 41 10.87 -14.76 -2.71
CA ASN A 41 10.03 -14.17 -1.66
C ASN A 41 10.37 -14.73 -0.28
N SER A 42 10.60 -16.04 -0.15
CA SER A 42 11.08 -16.66 1.08
C SER A 42 12.43 -16.09 1.52
N ARG A 43 13.40 -15.98 0.59
CA ARG A 43 14.72 -15.38 0.88
C ARG A 43 14.61 -13.92 1.31
N LEU A 44 13.77 -13.12 0.65
CA LEU A 44 13.53 -11.72 1.01
C LEU A 44 12.87 -11.60 2.39
N ALA A 45 11.90 -12.47 2.70
CA ALA A 45 11.24 -12.52 4.00
C ALA A 45 12.24 -12.80 5.14
N VAL A 46 13.10 -13.82 4.99
CA VAL A 46 14.13 -14.15 5.98
C VAL A 46 15.12 -12.99 6.17
N MET A 47 15.56 -12.34 5.08
CA MET A 47 16.44 -11.16 5.17
C MET A 47 15.75 -9.98 5.86
N GLY A 48 14.46 -9.76 5.57
CA GLY A 48 13.63 -8.75 6.20
C GLY A 48 13.51 -8.96 7.71
N GLN A 49 13.13 -10.17 8.13
CA GLN A 49 13.02 -10.57 9.54
C GLN A 49 14.34 -10.37 10.28
N ARG A 50 15.46 -10.86 9.72
CA ARG A 50 16.78 -10.70 10.33
C ARG A 50 17.18 -9.23 10.45
N SER A 51 16.80 -8.39 9.48
CA SER A 51 17.04 -6.95 9.57
C SER A 51 16.18 -6.27 10.63
N GLN A 52 14.94 -6.71 10.81
CA GLN A 52 14.06 -6.18 11.85
C GLN A 52 14.58 -6.56 13.24
N GLN A 53 14.99 -7.81 13.44
CA GLN A 53 15.59 -8.26 14.69
C GLN A 53 16.83 -7.44 15.05
N ARG A 54 17.77 -7.26 14.09
CA ARG A 54 18.94 -6.40 14.33
C ARG A 54 18.57 -4.97 14.72
N ARG A 55 17.53 -4.39 14.10
CA ARG A 55 17.07 -3.03 14.43
C ARG A 55 16.40 -2.96 15.80
N ALA A 56 15.77 -4.03 16.26
CA ALA A 56 15.18 -4.10 17.59
C ALA A 56 16.24 -4.20 18.69
N GLU A 57 17.40 -4.80 18.37
CA GLU A 57 18.55 -4.95 19.27
C GLU A 57 19.56 -3.78 19.17
N GLU A 58 19.32 -2.78 18.30
CA GLU A 58 20.21 -1.62 18.12
C GLU A 58 20.24 -0.74 19.37
N THR A 59 21.44 -0.30 19.77
CA THR A 59 21.57 0.79 20.76
C THR A 59 21.20 2.13 20.12
N GLU A 60 20.86 3.12 20.95
CA GLU A 60 20.51 4.45 20.47
C GLU A 60 21.68 5.11 19.69
N GLU A 61 22.93 4.87 20.10
CA GLU A 61 24.12 5.33 19.37
C GLU A 61 24.24 4.68 17.98
N GLN A 62 24.04 3.36 17.90
CA GLN A 62 24.06 2.63 16.63
C GLN A 62 22.94 3.09 15.70
N ARG A 63 21.74 3.32 16.26
CA ARG A 63 20.58 3.85 15.55
C ARG A 63 20.87 5.24 14.99
N ASN A 64 21.42 6.15 15.80
CA ASN A 64 21.75 7.51 15.38
C ASN A 64 22.87 7.54 14.34
N SER A 65 23.90 6.71 14.49
CA SER A 65 24.95 6.53 13.48
C SER A 65 24.37 6.04 12.14
N ARG A 66 23.51 5.02 12.17
CA ARG A 66 22.84 4.49 10.98
C ARG A 66 21.97 5.55 10.30
N LEU A 67 21.19 6.31 11.06
CA LEU A 67 20.34 7.40 10.54
C LEU A 67 21.19 8.51 9.91
N ALA A 68 22.30 8.89 10.54
CA ALA A 68 23.23 9.89 10.00
C ALA A 68 23.81 9.45 8.64
N VAL A 69 24.28 8.20 8.54
CA VAL A 69 24.80 7.64 7.28
C VAL A 69 23.72 7.59 6.19
N MET A 70 22.49 7.19 6.54
CA MET A 70 21.38 7.20 5.57
C MET A 70 21.00 8.61 5.12
N GLY A 71 21.03 9.59 6.03
CA GLY A 71 20.80 11.00 5.75
C GLY A 71 21.83 11.55 4.77
N GLN A 72 23.12 11.35 5.07
CA GLN A 72 24.23 11.78 4.22
C GLN A 72 24.16 11.17 2.81
N ARG A 73 23.95 9.85 2.70
CA ARG A 73 23.78 9.19 1.39
C ARG A 73 22.60 9.74 0.61
N SER A 74 21.51 10.09 1.29
CA SER A 74 20.31 10.66 0.65
C SER A 74 20.51 12.11 0.23
N GLN A 75 21.41 12.85 0.87
CA GLN A 75 21.84 14.18 0.41
C GLN A 75 22.75 14.07 -0.80
N GLN A 76 23.74 13.16 -0.78
CA GLN A 76 24.61 12.89 -1.94
C GLN A 76 23.79 12.51 -3.18
N ARG A 77 22.84 11.57 -3.06
CA ARG A 77 21.95 11.22 -4.18
C ARG A 77 21.10 12.38 -4.68
N ARG A 78 20.74 13.34 -3.81
CA ARG A 78 20.00 14.55 -4.20
C ARG A 78 20.89 15.57 -4.91
N ALA A 79 22.18 15.63 -4.56
CA ALA A 79 23.13 16.51 -5.22
C ALA A 79 23.48 16.03 -6.64
N GLU A 80 23.44 14.72 -6.86
CA GLU A 80 23.69 14.08 -8.17
C GLU A 80 22.41 13.86 -8.99
N GLU A 81 21.25 14.31 -8.50
CA GLU A 81 19.95 14.12 -9.14
C GLU A 81 19.85 14.95 -10.43
N THR A 82 19.36 14.34 -11.51
CA THR A 82 19.05 15.07 -12.75
C THR A 82 17.77 15.91 -12.58
N GLU A 83 17.59 16.94 -13.40
CA GLU A 83 16.41 17.80 -13.31
C GLU A 83 15.08 17.04 -13.54
N GLU A 84 15.08 16.03 -14.42
CA GLU A 84 13.91 15.17 -14.64
C GLU A 84 13.56 14.34 -13.40
N GLN A 85 14.56 13.72 -12.76
CA GLN A 85 14.37 12.96 -11.52
C GLN A 85 13.86 13.86 -10.40
N ARG A 86 14.43 15.07 -10.27
CA ARG A 86 14.01 16.06 -9.29
C ARG A 86 12.55 16.46 -9.50
N ASN A 87 12.15 16.74 -10.73
CA ASN A 87 10.78 17.12 -11.06
C ASN A 87 9.80 15.97 -10.82
N SER A 88 10.15 14.74 -11.18
CA SER A 88 9.34 13.57 -10.86
C SER A 88 9.16 13.39 -9.35
N ARG A 89 10.24 13.50 -8.57
CA ARG A 89 10.19 13.40 -7.10
C ARG A 89 9.31 14.49 -6.47
N LEU A 90 9.44 15.73 -6.94
CA LEU A 90 8.63 16.85 -6.46
C LEU A 90 7.16 16.67 -6.84
N ALA A 91 6.85 16.20 -8.05
CA ALA A 91 5.47 15.92 -8.47
C ALA A 91 4.79 14.85 -7.60
N ILE A 92 5.52 13.80 -7.23
CA ILE A 92 5.02 12.77 -6.31
C ILE A 92 4.77 13.38 -4.91
N GLN A 93 5.70 14.22 -4.43
CA GLN A 93 5.56 14.87 -3.13
C GLN A 93 4.36 15.82 -3.09
N THR A 94 4.14 16.62 -4.14
CA THR A 94 3.00 17.53 -4.23
C THR A 94 1.68 16.76 -4.34
N PHE A 95 1.64 15.65 -5.10
CA PHE A 95 0.47 14.78 -5.17
C PHE A 95 0.07 14.24 -3.79
N HIS A 96 1.04 13.71 -3.01
CA HIS A 96 0.76 13.19 -1.68
C HIS A 96 0.32 14.28 -0.70
N ALA A 97 0.93 15.47 -0.75
CA ALA A 97 0.52 16.61 0.06
C ALA A 97 -0.90 17.10 -0.30
N ALA A 98 -1.23 17.15 -1.59
CA ALA A 98 -2.57 17.50 -2.05
C ALA A 98 -3.60 16.45 -1.62
N ARG A 99 -3.27 15.15 -1.71
CA ARG A 99 -4.16 14.06 -1.27
C ARG A 99 -4.56 14.19 0.19
N THR A 100 -3.62 14.51 1.07
CA THR A 100 -3.90 14.71 2.50
C THR A 100 -4.80 15.91 2.79
N VAL A 101 -4.82 16.92 1.92
CA VAL A 101 -5.65 18.13 2.06
C VAL A 101 -7.03 17.94 1.43
N LEU A 102 -7.10 17.29 0.27
CA LEU A 102 -8.34 17.08 -0.50
C LEU A 102 -9.22 15.98 0.09
N TYR A 103 -8.61 14.92 0.62
CA TYR A 103 -9.29 13.82 1.26
C TYR A 103 -8.69 13.65 2.66
N PRO A 104 -9.04 14.53 3.62
CA PRO A 104 -8.74 14.25 5.01
C PRO A 104 -9.30 12.86 5.34
N ILE A 105 -8.67 12.15 6.28
CA ILE A 105 -9.22 10.91 6.83
C ILE A 105 -10.59 11.30 7.41
N VAL A 106 -11.65 11.05 6.65
CA VAL A 106 -13.02 11.25 7.11
C VAL A 106 -13.21 10.16 8.15
N GLU A 107 -13.56 10.53 9.38
CA GLU A 107 -14.01 9.55 10.36
C GLU A 107 -15.17 8.79 9.72
N GLU A 108 -15.02 7.48 9.54
CA GLU A 108 -16.12 6.64 9.04
C GLU A 108 -17.29 6.80 10.00
N HIS A 109 -18.29 7.59 9.60
CA HIS A 109 -19.55 7.69 10.33
C HIS A 109 -20.28 6.37 10.15
N ASN A 110 -20.02 5.43 11.07
CA ASN A 110 -20.68 4.15 11.12
C ASN A 110 -22.09 4.34 11.68
N CYS A 111 -23.09 4.47 10.81
CA CYS A 111 -24.51 4.56 11.18
C CYS A 111 -25.09 3.24 11.76
N GLY A 112 -24.24 2.23 11.98
CA GLY A 112 -24.63 0.89 12.46
C GLY A 112 -25.26 0.01 11.39
N GLU A 113 -25.81 -1.14 11.81
CA GLU A 113 -26.58 -2.03 10.94
C GLU A 113 -27.95 -1.41 10.59
N MET A 114 -28.42 -1.60 9.35
CA MET A 114 -29.72 -1.10 8.87
C MET A 114 -30.84 -2.09 9.17
N ASP A 115 -31.05 -2.39 10.46
CA ASP A 115 -31.95 -3.43 10.96
C ASP A 115 -33.27 -2.87 11.51
N ASN A 116 -33.42 -1.55 11.53
CA ASN A 116 -34.53 -0.87 12.17
C ASN A 116 -35.69 -0.64 11.20
N LEU A 117 -36.89 -1.13 11.54
CA LEU A 117 -38.08 -0.92 10.71
C LEU A 117 -38.75 0.43 10.97
N CYS A 118 -39.10 1.13 9.90
CA CYS A 118 -39.98 2.29 9.92
C CYS A 118 -41.43 1.83 10.10
N LEU A 119 -42.08 2.22 11.21
CA LEU A 119 -43.47 1.86 11.50
C LEU A 119 -44.49 2.47 10.52
N LYS A 120 -44.08 3.42 9.67
CA LYS A 120 -44.97 4.11 8.72
C LYS A 120 -44.99 3.45 7.34
N CYS A 121 -43.82 3.12 6.78
CA CYS A 121 -43.68 2.58 5.41
C CYS A 121 -43.15 1.13 5.38
N GLY A 122 -42.71 0.58 6.50
CA GLY A 122 -42.12 -0.76 6.56
C GLY A 122 -40.69 -0.86 6.02
N GLY A 123 -40.08 0.24 5.58
CA GLY A 123 -38.69 0.28 5.12
C GLY A 123 -37.69 0.10 6.26
N LEU A 124 -36.51 -0.44 5.93
CA LEU A 124 -35.37 -0.49 6.85
C LEU A 124 -34.69 0.88 6.92
N CYS A 125 -34.24 1.26 8.12
CA CYS A 125 -33.63 2.55 8.44
C CYS A 125 -32.42 2.33 9.35
N PHE A 126 -31.51 3.31 9.38
CA PHE A 126 -30.43 3.31 10.37
C PHE A 126 -30.93 3.83 11.73
N TRP A 127 -30.23 3.48 12.81
CA TRP A 127 -30.63 3.88 14.17
C TRP A 127 -30.64 5.41 14.34
N ASP A 128 -29.63 6.08 13.79
CA ASP A 128 -29.46 7.54 13.85
C ASP A 128 -30.54 8.32 13.08
N GLU A 129 -31.34 7.67 12.24
CA GLU A 129 -32.42 8.31 11.47
C GLU A 129 -33.73 8.46 12.26
N LYS A 130 -33.81 7.93 13.49
CA LYS A 130 -35.00 8.02 14.34
C LYS A 130 -34.94 9.23 15.27
N ASN A 131 -36.04 9.98 15.34
CA ASN A 131 -36.21 10.99 16.40
C ASN A 131 -36.50 10.34 17.76
N THR A 132 -36.54 11.15 18.83
CA THR A 132 -36.88 10.71 20.20
C THR A 132 -38.25 10.05 20.35
N ARG A 133 -39.10 10.12 19.32
CA ARG A 133 -40.42 9.49 19.25
C ARG A 133 -40.43 8.19 18.43
N GLY A 134 -39.25 7.72 17.99
CA GLY A 134 -39.08 6.47 17.24
C GLY A 134 -39.50 6.56 15.77
N ILE A 135 -39.72 7.76 15.23
CA ILE A 135 -40.14 7.98 13.85
C ILE A 135 -38.90 8.28 13.00
N CYS A 136 -38.75 7.58 11.87
CA CYS A 136 -37.69 7.85 10.91
C CYS A 136 -37.95 9.20 10.21
N THR A 137 -37.04 10.16 10.39
CA THR A 137 -37.19 11.54 9.90
C THR A 137 -36.79 11.69 8.43
N HIS A 138 -35.86 10.86 7.95
CA HIS A 138 -35.32 10.93 6.59
C HIS A 138 -35.98 9.95 5.60
N CYS A 139 -36.65 8.90 6.07
CA CYS A 139 -37.31 7.91 5.22
C CYS A 139 -38.71 8.34 4.73
N CYS A 140 -39.46 9.10 5.54
CA CYS A 140 -40.86 9.44 5.26
C CYS A 140 -41.09 10.94 5.35
N HIS A 141 -41.05 11.67 4.24
CA HIS A 141 -41.51 13.05 4.21
C HIS A 141 -43.05 13.06 4.32
N ASN A 142 -43.58 13.19 5.54
CA ASN A 142 -45.02 13.19 5.84
C ASN A 142 -45.83 12.02 5.25
N GLY A 143 -45.20 10.87 5.01
CA GLY A 143 -45.87 9.66 4.51
C GLY A 143 -45.93 9.52 2.99
N ASN A 144 -45.25 10.37 2.22
CA ASN A 144 -45.01 10.11 0.81
C ASN A 144 -43.58 9.56 0.65
N ILE A 145 -43.49 8.33 0.15
CA ILE A 145 -42.27 7.87 -0.52
C ILE A 145 -42.22 8.71 -1.80
N ILE A 146 -41.36 9.73 -1.85
CA ILE A 146 -40.97 10.28 -3.14
C ILE A 146 -40.07 9.20 -3.73
N GLU A 147 -40.69 8.25 -4.43
CA GLU A 147 -39.99 7.54 -5.47
C GLU A 147 -39.58 8.66 -6.44
N GLN A 148 -38.36 9.17 -6.28
CA GLN A 148 -37.71 9.82 -7.39
C GLN A 148 -37.51 8.69 -8.38
N ALA A 149 -38.57 8.37 -9.11
CA ALA A 149 -38.52 7.55 -10.29
C ALA A 149 -37.53 8.27 -11.20
N SER A 150 -36.27 7.85 -11.09
CA SER A 150 -35.32 7.78 -12.17
C SER A 150 -35.48 8.90 -13.20
N VAL A 151 -35.12 10.12 -12.82
CA VAL A 151 -34.44 10.97 -13.81
C VAL A 151 -32.95 10.77 -13.58
N TYR A 152 -32.52 9.51 -13.74
CA TYR A 152 -31.12 9.27 -14.06
C TYR A 152 -30.85 10.00 -15.38
N PRO A 153 -29.69 10.66 -15.54
CA PRO A 153 -29.26 11.15 -16.85
C PRO A 153 -29.44 10.01 -17.84
N VAL A 154 -29.98 10.29 -19.03
CA VAL A 154 -30.32 9.26 -20.04
C VAL A 154 -29.16 8.31 -20.28
N GLU A 155 -27.93 8.82 -20.19
CA GLU A 155 -26.66 8.11 -20.26
C GLU A 155 -26.56 6.93 -19.28
N MET A 156 -27.01 7.09 -18.05
CA MET A 156 -26.95 6.03 -17.03
C MET A 156 -28.02 4.95 -17.24
N LYS A 157 -29.14 5.28 -17.90
CA LYS A 157 -30.18 4.31 -18.22
C LYS A 157 -29.68 3.27 -19.23
N GLY A 158 -28.95 3.72 -20.25
CA GLY A 158 -28.34 2.86 -21.27
C GLY A 158 -27.31 1.87 -20.71
N LEU A 159 -26.58 2.30 -19.67
CA LEU A 159 -25.63 1.45 -18.96
C LEU A 159 -26.30 0.36 -18.13
N MET A 160 -27.50 0.59 -17.60
CA MET A 160 -28.21 -0.39 -16.75
C MET A 160 -29.10 -1.35 -17.54
N ASP A 161 -29.69 -0.90 -18.66
CA ASP A 161 -30.57 -1.72 -19.48
C ASP A 161 -29.85 -2.52 -20.58
N GLY A 162 -28.52 -2.36 -20.70
CA GLY A 162 -27.71 -3.10 -21.67
C GLY A 162 -27.73 -2.52 -23.08
N SER A 163 -28.31 -1.34 -23.28
CA SER A 163 -28.39 -0.69 -24.60
C SER A 163 -27.15 0.13 -24.97
N ASP A 164 -26.29 0.45 -24.00
CA ASP A 164 -25.02 1.15 -24.21
C ASP A 164 -23.83 0.18 -24.33
N GLU A 165 -22.89 0.47 -25.24
CA GLU A 165 -21.69 -0.36 -25.48
C GLU A 165 -20.83 -0.54 -24.22
N LEU A 166 -20.85 0.43 -23.29
CA LEU A 166 -20.09 0.38 -22.03
C LEU A 166 -20.79 -0.43 -20.93
N SER A 167 -22.01 -0.91 -21.17
CA SER A 167 -22.81 -1.69 -20.21
C SER A 167 -22.18 -3.06 -19.88
N VAL A 168 -21.26 -3.57 -20.71
CA VAL A 168 -20.47 -4.78 -20.43
C VAL A 168 -19.67 -4.71 -19.13
N HIS A 169 -19.34 -3.50 -18.66
CA HIS A 169 -18.60 -3.29 -17.41
C HIS A 169 -19.49 -3.14 -16.17
N PHE A 170 -20.82 -3.08 -16.34
CA PHE A 170 -21.78 -2.77 -15.28
C PHE A 170 -22.74 -3.92 -14.95
N LYS A 171 -22.49 -5.14 -15.47
CA LYS A 171 -23.30 -6.31 -15.13
C LYS A 171 -23.18 -6.64 -13.65
N ILE A 172 -24.27 -6.42 -12.91
CA ILE A 172 -24.46 -6.93 -11.56
C ILE A 172 -24.73 -8.43 -11.68
N THR A 173 -23.75 -9.26 -11.31
CA THR A 173 -23.99 -10.70 -10.99
C THR A 173 -24.73 -10.85 -9.68
#